data_AF-A0A9C9JSJ0-F1
#
_entry.id   AF-A0A9C9JSJ0-F1
#
_cell.length_a   1.000
_cell.length_b   1.000
_cell.length_c   1.000
_cell.angle_alpha   90.00
_cell.angle_beta   90.00
_cell.angle_gamma   90.00
#
_symmetry.space_group_name_H-M   'P 1'
#
loop_
_entity.id
_entity.type
_entity.pdbx_description
1 polymer ?
#
loop_
_entity_poly.entity_id
_entity_poly.type
_entity_poly.pdbx_seq_one_letter_code
_entity_poly.pdbx_strand_id
1 'polypeptide(L)'
;MRIRRSKLDTLREMEVNPYPYSFERTNFTNEIIENYETYEDKQVAVAGRIMSIRIMGKASFFHIQDQNGKIQVYIRKNEVGEQTFEVFKILDIGDIVGIKGKVFKTRTEEVSVLAEEFVLLSKSIRPLPIVKEKESDGEKIVYDQFADKELRYRQRY
;
A
#
# COMPACT_ATOMS: atom_id res chain seq x y z
N MET A 1 -16.91 7.85 -4.91
CA MET A 1 -16.28 9.09 -4.39
C MET A 1 -16.79 9.48 -3.00
N ARG A 2 -18.11 9.52 -2.73
CA ARG A 2 -18.66 9.93 -1.42
C ARG A 2 -18.06 9.19 -0.21
N ILE A 3 -17.93 7.86 -0.31
CA ILE A 3 -17.33 7.02 0.77
C ILE A 3 -15.87 7.42 1.05
N ARG A 4 -15.05 7.57 0.01
CA ARG A 4 -13.63 7.93 0.14
C ARG A 4 -13.44 9.33 0.74
N ARG A 5 -14.35 10.27 0.45
CA ARG A 5 -14.40 11.60 1.07
C ARG A 5 -14.78 11.52 2.54
N SER A 6 -15.84 10.77 2.88
CA SER A 6 -16.22 10.56 4.28
C SER A 6 -15.08 9.95 5.10
N LYS A 7 -14.35 8.98 4.54
CA LYS A 7 -13.15 8.42 5.19
C LYS A 7 -12.03 9.44 5.38
N LEU A 8 -11.83 10.36 4.43
CA LEU A 8 -10.88 11.46 4.57
C LEU A 8 -11.28 12.39 5.72
N ASP A 9 -12.57 12.68 5.86
CA ASP A 9 -13.08 13.51 6.95
C ASP A 9 -12.88 12.82 8.31
N THR A 10 -13.16 11.51 8.40
CA THR A 10 -12.86 10.71 9.60
C THR A 10 -11.38 10.74 9.97
N LEU A 11 -10.47 10.65 9.00
CA LEU A 11 -9.03 10.75 9.27
C LEU A 11 -8.65 12.10 9.87
N ARG A 12 -9.28 13.19 9.41
CA ARG A 12 -9.05 14.54 9.95
C ARG A 12 -9.62 14.68 11.37
N GLU A 13 -10.79 14.10 11.63
CA GLU A 13 -11.38 14.05 12.98
C GLU A 13 -10.51 13.28 13.97
N MET A 14 -9.76 12.27 13.48
CA MET A 14 -8.76 11.54 14.26
C MET A 14 -7.41 12.26 14.36
N GLU A 15 -7.32 13.52 13.94
CA GLU A 15 -6.12 14.36 13.93
C GLU A 15 -4.96 13.79 13.09
N VAL A 16 -5.27 12.96 12.10
CA VAL A 16 -4.28 12.39 11.17
C VAL A 16 -4.14 13.32 9.97
N ASN A 17 -2.91 13.75 9.67
CA ASN A 17 -2.63 14.46 8.44
C ASN A 17 -2.67 13.50 7.23
N PRO A 18 -3.63 13.64 6.29
CA PRO A 18 -3.75 12.74 5.15
C PRO A 18 -2.75 13.01 4.03
N TYR A 19 -2.01 14.12 4.10
CA TYR A 19 -1.05 14.60 3.10
C TYR A 19 0.18 15.22 3.78
N PRO A 20 1.02 14.43 4.48
CA PRO A 20 2.27 14.92 5.06
C PRO A 20 3.25 15.41 3.99
N TYR A 21 4.14 16.30 4.40
CA TYR A 21 5.11 16.94 3.50
C TYR A 21 6.22 15.99 3.04
N SER A 22 6.70 15.12 3.92
CA SER A 22 7.83 14.23 3.63
C SER A 22 7.74 12.91 4.40
N PHE A 23 8.46 11.92 3.87
CA PHE A 23 8.73 10.65 4.51
C PHE A 23 10.12 10.20 4.09
N GLU A 24 10.98 9.88 5.05
CA GLU A 24 12.34 9.41 4.79
C GLU A 24 12.32 7.91 4.49
N ARG A 25 12.49 7.57 3.21
CA ARG A 25 12.60 6.21 2.71
C ARG A 25 14.08 5.82 2.61
N THR A 26 14.44 4.64 3.08
CA THR A 26 15.83 4.13 3.01
C THR A 26 16.04 3.21 1.81
N ASN A 27 15.02 2.44 1.41
CA ASN A 27 15.18 1.35 0.45
C ASN A 27 14.03 1.27 -0.54
N PHE A 28 14.30 0.76 -1.75
CA PHE A 28 13.25 0.34 -2.68
C PHE A 28 12.84 -1.10 -2.39
N THR A 29 11.61 -1.45 -2.77
CA THR A 29 11.07 -2.79 -2.52
C THR A 29 11.88 -3.89 -3.18
N ASN A 30 12.35 -3.69 -4.42
CA ASN A 30 13.14 -4.67 -5.16
C ASN A 30 14.49 -4.96 -4.48
N GLU A 31 15.16 -3.92 -3.95
CA GLU A 31 16.46 -4.06 -3.28
C GLU A 31 16.39 -5.03 -2.09
N ILE A 32 15.31 -4.94 -1.31
CA ILE A 32 15.07 -5.80 -0.14
C ILE A 32 14.78 -7.24 -0.59
N ILE A 33 13.96 -7.41 -1.63
CA ILE A 33 13.54 -8.73 -2.11
C ILE A 33 14.72 -9.47 -2.74
N GLU A 34 15.49 -8.82 -3.60
CA GLU A 34 16.62 -9.42 -4.31
C GLU A 34 17.79 -9.73 -3.38
N ASN A 35 17.95 -8.98 -2.29
CA ASN A 35 19.08 -9.11 -1.35
C ASN A 35 18.63 -9.51 0.06
N TYR A 36 17.60 -10.36 0.17
CA TYR A 36 16.99 -10.72 1.46
C TYR A 36 18.02 -11.10 2.54
N GLU A 37 19.00 -11.95 2.22
CA GLU A 37 20.01 -12.39 3.20
C GLU A 37 20.79 -11.23 3.84
N THR A 38 20.95 -10.12 3.10
CA THR A 38 21.61 -8.91 3.62
C THR A 38 20.65 -8.06 4.44
N TYR A 39 19.34 -8.15 4.19
CA TYR A 39 18.31 -7.36 4.84
C TYR A 39 17.57 -8.09 5.95
N GLU A 40 17.74 -9.41 6.08
CA GLU A 40 17.11 -10.20 7.12
C GLU A 40 17.38 -9.57 8.48
N ASP A 41 16.30 -9.38 9.24
CA ASP A 41 16.29 -8.71 10.53
C ASP A 41 16.73 -7.23 10.56
N LYS A 42 16.99 -6.59 9.41
CA LYS A 42 17.31 -5.15 9.35
C LYS A 42 16.07 -4.28 9.37
N GLN A 43 16.27 -3.09 9.95
CA GLN A 43 15.31 -1.99 9.91
C GLN A 43 15.36 -1.31 8.53
N VAL A 44 14.19 -1.15 7.92
CA VAL A 44 14.03 -0.49 6.62
C VAL A 44 12.87 0.49 6.69
N ALA A 45 12.95 1.54 5.86
CA ALA A 45 11.84 2.45 5.60
C ALA A 45 11.47 2.36 4.11
N VAL A 46 10.24 1.92 3.84
CA VAL A 46 9.68 1.75 2.48
C VAL A 46 8.41 2.58 2.34
N ALA A 47 8.13 3.05 1.13
CA ALA A 47 6.91 3.80 0.85
C ALA A 47 6.32 3.37 -0.49
N GLY A 48 5.00 3.28 -0.56
CA GLY A 48 4.34 2.81 -1.77
C GLY A 48 2.82 2.88 -1.70
N ARG A 49 2.19 2.56 -2.82
CA ARG A 49 0.74 2.51 -2.95
C ARG A 49 0.20 1.17 -2.46
N ILE A 50 -0.84 1.17 -1.63
CA ILE A 50 -1.53 -0.05 -1.23
C ILE A 50 -2.20 -0.69 -2.44
N MET A 51 -1.84 -1.94 -2.73
CA MET A 51 -2.37 -2.71 -3.85
C MET A 51 -3.37 -3.78 -3.43
N SER A 52 -3.22 -4.33 -2.22
CA SER A 52 -4.16 -5.29 -1.64
C SER A 52 -4.14 -5.22 -0.13
N ILE A 53 -5.25 -5.53 0.52
CA ILE A 53 -5.39 -5.58 1.99
C ILE A 53 -6.09 -6.89 2.35
N ARG A 54 -5.57 -7.59 3.35
CA ARG A 54 -6.17 -8.78 3.97
C ARG A 54 -6.23 -8.58 5.47
N ILE A 55 -7.45 -8.38 5.98
CA ILE A 55 -7.71 -8.13 7.40
C ILE A 55 -7.84 -9.46 8.15
N MET A 56 -7.15 -9.56 9.29
CA MET A 56 -7.12 -10.76 10.16
C MET A 56 -7.32 -10.36 11.63
N GLY A 57 -8.40 -9.62 11.92
CA GLY A 57 -8.71 -9.16 13.28
C GLY A 57 -7.74 -8.09 13.78
N LYS A 58 -6.84 -8.45 14.71
CA LYS A 58 -5.82 -7.54 15.30
C LYS A 58 -4.52 -7.46 14.50
N ALA A 59 -4.45 -8.19 13.39
CA ALA A 59 -3.34 -8.16 12.46
C ALA A 59 -3.87 -8.07 11.03
N SER A 60 -3.02 -7.67 10.10
CA SER A 60 -3.36 -7.64 8.67
C SER A 60 -2.10 -7.81 7.84
N PHE A 61 -2.28 -8.39 6.65
CA PHE A 61 -1.27 -8.38 5.60
C PHE A 61 -1.77 -7.49 4.48
N PHE A 62 -0.89 -6.67 3.93
CA PHE A 62 -1.18 -5.86 2.76
C PHE A 62 0.05 -5.74 1.91
N HIS A 63 -0.11 -5.29 0.68
CA HIS A 63 1.05 -5.05 -0.18
C HIS A 63 1.12 -3.59 -0.56
N ILE A 64 2.33 -3.07 -0.55
CA ILE A 64 2.63 -1.76 -1.12
C ILE A 64 3.44 -1.94 -2.40
N GLN A 65 3.19 -1.08 -3.38
CA GLN A 65 3.93 -1.03 -4.63
C GLN A 65 4.60 0.33 -4.76
N ASP A 66 5.91 0.32 -4.96
CA ASP A 66 6.68 1.50 -5.35
C ASP A 66 6.98 1.46 -6.86
N GLN A 67 7.93 2.26 -7.31
CA GLN A 67 8.33 2.32 -8.72
C GLN A 67 9.11 1.08 -9.20
N ASN A 68 9.71 0.32 -8.29
CA ASN A 68 10.61 -0.78 -8.63
C ASN A 68 9.97 -2.15 -8.37
N GLY A 69 8.93 -2.23 -7.54
CA GLY A 69 8.33 -3.51 -7.20
C GLY A 69 7.22 -3.41 -6.18
N LYS A 70 6.89 -4.58 -5.63
CA LYS A 70 5.83 -4.76 -4.65
C LYS A 70 6.36 -5.59 -3.50
N ILE A 71 6.11 -5.16 -2.27
CA ILE A 71 6.50 -5.90 -1.06
C ILE A 71 5.30 -6.11 -0.16
N GLN A 72 5.28 -7.23 0.55
CA GLN A 72 4.29 -7.51 1.58
C GLN A 72 4.65 -6.78 2.88
N VAL A 73 3.62 -6.29 3.56
CA VAL A 73 3.72 -5.66 4.88
C VAL A 73 2.80 -6.40 5.83
N TYR A 74 3.35 -6.73 6.99
CA TYR A 74 2.62 -7.30 8.11
C TYR A 74 2.44 -6.25 9.20
N ILE A 75 1.20 -5.92 9.52
CA ILE A 75 0.88 -4.91 10.54
C ILE A 75 0.05 -5.54 11.66
N ARG A 76 0.41 -5.24 12.91
CA ARG A 76 -0.29 -5.73 14.11
C ARG A 76 -0.59 -4.58 15.05
N LYS A 77 -1.79 -4.58 15.63
CA LYS A 77 -2.24 -3.55 16.60
C LYS A 77 -1.26 -3.37 17.77
N ASN A 78 -0.68 -4.46 18.27
CA ASN A 78 0.25 -4.41 19.40
C ASN A 78 1.60 -3.77 19.05
N GLU A 79 1.98 -3.75 17.76
CA GLU A 79 3.26 -3.21 17.30
C GLU A 79 3.14 -1.72 17.01
N VAL A 80 2.17 -1.33 16.18
CA VAL A 80 1.99 0.06 15.74
C VAL A 80 1.13 0.92 16.67
N GLY A 81 0.49 0.30 17.67
CA GLY A 81 -0.46 0.94 18.57
C GLY A 81 -1.91 0.97 18.04
N GLU A 82 -2.85 1.25 18.95
CA GLU A 82 -4.29 1.21 18.66
C GLU A 82 -4.73 2.28 17.67
N GLN A 83 -4.34 3.53 17.90
CA GLN A 83 -4.73 4.65 17.03
C GLN A 83 -4.25 4.42 15.59
N THR A 84 -2.97 4.08 15.40
CA THR A 84 -2.39 3.78 14.09
C THR A 84 -3.08 2.62 13.39
N PHE A 85 -3.45 1.58 14.13
CA PHE A 85 -4.14 0.43 13.57
C PHE A 85 -5.57 0.75 13.13
N GLU A 86 -6.29 1.60 13.88
CA GLU A 86 -7.61 2.08 13.46
C GLU A 86 -7.51 2.99 12.23
N VAL A 87 -6.48 3.83 12.14
CA VAL A 87 -6.17 4.61 10.92
C VAL A 87 -5.96 3.70 9.72
N PHE A 88 -5.14 2.65 9.88
CA PHE A 88 -4.90 1.66 8.82
C PHE A 88 -6.20 1.01 8.33
N LYS A 89 -7.14 0.66 9.22
CA LYS A 89 -8.43 0.06 8.84
C LYS A 89 -9.33 0.99 8.02
N ILE A 90 -9.17 2.30 8.15
CA ILE A 90 -9.92 3.28 7.36
C ILE A 90 -9.38 3.33 5.93
N LEU A 91 -8.11 3.02 5.70
CA LEU A 91 -7.47 3.13 4.41
C LEU A 91 -8.03 2.13 3.39
N ASP A 92 -7.71 2.39 2.13
CA ASP A 92 -8.18 1.63 0.99
C ASP A 92 -7.04 1.35 0.01
N ILE A 93 -7.28 0.37 -0.86
CA ILE A 93 -6.46 0.18 -2.07
C ILE A 93 -6.38 1.49 -2.84
N GLY A 94 -5.16 1.85 -3.22
CA GLY A 94 -4.81 3.09 -3.91
C GLY A 94 -4.24 4.17 -3.00
N ASP A 95 -4.39 4.11 -1.68
CA ASP A 95 -3.75 5.05 -0.76
C ASP A 95 -2.22 4.85 -0.75
N ILE A 96 -1.45 5.91 -0.50
CA ILE A 96 0.02 5.84 -0.42
C ILE A 96 0.42 5.90 1.05
N VAL A 97 1.30 4.99 1.46
CA VAL A 97 1.73 4.83 2.86
C VAL A 97 3.25 4.66 2.94
N GLY A 98 3.79 5.06 4.08
CA GLY A 98 5.17 4.85 4.48
C GLY A 98 5.22 3.88 5.67
N ILE A 99 6.14 2.94 5.63
CA ILE A 99 6.31 1.88 6.61
C ILE A 99 7.75 1.90 7.08
N LYS A 100 7.96 1.86 8.39
CA LYS A 100 9.25 1.50 8.97
C LYS A 100 9.11 0.24 9.78
N GLY A 101 10.12 -0.60 9.70
CA GLY A 101 10.19 -1.77 10.54
C GLY A 101 11.11 -2.83 9.98
N LYS A 102 10.93 -4.05 10.47
CA LYS A 102 11.91 -5.11 10.35
C LYS A 102 11.61 -6.05 9.19
N VAL A 103 12.61 -6.35 8.36
CA VAL A 103 12.47 -7.32 7.28
C VAL A 103 12.49 -8.74 7.84
N PHE A 104 11.57 -9.58 7.37
CA PHE A 104 11.47 -10.98 7.72
C PHE A 104 10.87 -11.79 6.58
N LYS A 105 10.91 -13.11 6.68
CA LYS A 105 10.22 -14.00 5.75
C LYS A 105 9.06 -14.71 6.42
N THR A 106 7.92 -14.77 5.74
CA THR A 106 6.74 -15.48 6.23
C THR A 106 6.88 -17.00 6.07
N ARG A 107 5.97 -17.78 6.67
CA ARG A 107 5.93 -19.25 6.51
C ARG A 107 5.72 -19.71 5.07
N THR A 108 5.20 -18.86 4.20
CA THR A 108 5.01 -19.11 2.76
C THR A 108 6.21 -18.65 1.93
N GLU A 109 7.35 -18.39 2.57
CA GLU A 109 8.59 -17.92 1.98
C GLU A 109 8.52 -16.54 1.30
N GLU A 110 7.50 -15.73 1.61
CA GLU A 110 7.34 -14.39 1.06
C GLU A 110 8.07 -13.34 1.92
N VAL A 111 8.98 -12.58 1.31
CA VAL A 111 9.72 -11.48 1.95
C VAL A 111 8.76 -10.35 2.33
N SER A 112 8.81 -9.95 3.60
CA SER A 112 7.85 -9.03 4.21
C SER A 112 8.52 -8.03 5.14
N VAL A 113 7.85 -6.91 5.40
CA VAL A 113 8.24 -5.95 6.44
C VAL A 113 7.23 -6.03 7.59
N LEU A 114 7.69 -6.31 8.80
CA LEU A 114 6.90 -6.16 10.02
C LEU A 114 6.83 -4.67 10.34
N ALA A 115 5.65 -4.07 10.24
CA ALA A 115 5.46 -2.64 10.48
C ALA A 115 5.54 -2.32 11.98
N GLU A 116 6.50 -1.48 12.33
CA GLU A 116 6.68 -0.89 13.67
C GLU A 116 6.18 0.56 13.67
N GLU A 117 6.43 1.30 12.58
CA GLU A 117 5.81 2.59 12.31
C GLU A 117 5.01 2.54 10.99
N PHE A 118 3.87 3.24 10.98
CA PHE A 118 2.99 3.34 9.83
C PHE A 118 2.53 4.78 9.64
N VAL A 119 2.69 5.31 8.43
CA VAL A 119 2.35 6.70 8.10
C VAL A 119 1.50 6.73 6.85
N LEU A 120 0.34 7.40 6.91
CA LEU A 120 -0.43 7.75 5.72
C LEU A 120 0.26 8.92 4.99
N LEU A 121 0.63 8.72 3.72
CA LEU A 121 1.31 9.73 2.91
C LEU A 121 0.37 10.44 1.93
N SER A 122 -0.64 9.73 1.42
CA SER A 122 -1.66 10.34 0.57
C SER A 122 -2.92 9.51 0.55
N LYS A 123 -4.04 10.10 0.98
CA LYS A 123 -5.38 9.51 0.80
C LYS A 123 -5.86 9.67 -0.64
N SER A 124 -6.18 8.55 -1.28
CA SER A 124 -6.79 8.50 -2.60
C SER A 124 -8.31 8.69 -2.52
N ILE A 125 -8.83 9.71 -3.20
CA ILE A 125 -10.26 10.07 -3.24
C ILE A 125 -11.01 9.33 -4.37
N ARG A 126 -10.27 8.92 -5.41
CA ARG A 126 -10.77 8.11 -6.52
C ARG A 126 -10.23 6.68 -6.36
N PRO A 127 -11.08 5.64 -6.56
CA PRO A 127 -10.60 4.27 -6.58
C PRO A 127 -9.65 4.05 -7.77
N LEU A 128 -8.75 3.08 -7.64
CA LEU A 128 -7.96 2.64 -8.78
C LEU A 128 -8.88 2.07 -9.87
N PRO A 129 -8.53 2.25 -11.16
CA PRO A 129 -9.23 1.58 -12.25
C PRO A 129 -9.16 0.07 -12.05
N ILE A 130 -10.29 -0.60 -12.30
CA ILE A 130 -10.34 -2.06 -12.31
C ILE A 130 -9.77 -2.52 -13.65
N VAL A 131 -8.59 -3.14 -13.62
CA VAL A 131 -8.03 -3.84 -14.77
C VAL A 131 -8.85 -5.11 -14.96
N LYS A 132 -9.50 -5.25 -16.11
CA LYS A 132 -10.26 -6.47 -16.44
C LYS A 132 -9.39 -7.32 -17.35
N GLU A 133 -9.03 -8.51 -16.89
CA GLU A 133 -8.36 -9.51 -17.74
C GLU A 133 -9.44 -10.42 -18.32
N LYS A 134 -9.43 -10.61 -19.64
CA LYS A 134 -10.35 -11.52 -20.35
C LYS A 134 -9.52 -12.45 -21.21
N GLU A 135 -9.70 -13.75 -21.03
CA GLU A 135 -9.12 -14.75 -21.95
C GLU A 135 -10.07 -14.92 -23.14
N SER A 136 -9.52 -14.79 -24.34
CA SER A 136 -10.17 -15.12 -25.61
C SER A 136 -9.14 -15.86 -26.46
N ASP A 137 -9.48 -17.05 -26.95
CA ASP A 137 -8.61 -17.90 -27.79
C ASP A 137 -7.20 -18.20 -27.21
N GLY A 138 -7.09 -18.37 -25.90
CA GLY A 138 -5.82 -18.71 -25.23
C GLY A 138 -4.87 -17.52 -25.05
N GLU A 139 -5.26 -16.32 -25.46
CA GLU A 139 -4.54 -15.08 -25.20
C GLU A 139 -5.17 -14.27 -24.06
N LYS A 140 -4.32 -13.79 -23.15
CA LYS A 140 -4.72 -13.00 -21.99
C LYS A 140 -4.80 -11.51 -22.40
N ILE A 141 -6.01 -11.02 -22.68
CA ILE A 141 -6.22 -9.62 -23.05
C ILE A 141 -6.47 -8.80 -21.78
N VAL A 142 -5.57 -7.86 -21.50
CA VAL A 142 -5.67 -6.93 -20.36
C VAL A 142 -6.40 -5.66 -20.82
N TYR A 143 -7.64 -5.48 -20.37
CA TYR A 143 -8.42 -4.27 -20.59
C TYR A 143 -8.13 -3.26 -19.47
N ASP A 144 -7.21 -2.35 -19.74
CA ASP A 144 -6.97 -1.16 -18.92
C ASP A 144 -7.84 0.00 -19.42
N GLN A 145 -8.61 0.62 -18.51
CA GLN A 145 -9.45 1.79 -18.81
C GLN A 145 -8.65 3.00 -19.32
N PHE A 146 -7.33 3.02 -19.15
CA PHE A 146 -6.45 4.08 -19.60
C PHE A 146 -5.51 3.67 -20.75
N ALA A 147 -5.69 2.50 -21.37
CA ALA A 147 -4.93 2.12 -22.55
C ALA A 147 -5.16 3.14 -23.69
N ASP A 148 -6.40 3.62 -23.84
CA ASP A 148 -6.76 4.65 -24.80
C ASP A 148 -6.23 6.04 -24.40
N LYS A 149 -5.41 6.62 -25.29
CA LYS A 149 -4.74 7.91 -25.11
C LYS A 149 -5.74 9.06 -25.02
N GLU A 150 -6.89 8.96 -25.68
CA GLU A 150 -7.92 10.00 -25.70
C GLU A 150 -8.73 10.02 -24.39
N LEU A 151 -9.03 8.83 -23.85
CA LEU A 151 -9.73 8.69 -22.57
C LEU A 151 -8.91 9.28 -21.40
N ARG A 152 -7.59 9.07 -21.42
CA ARG A 152 -6.63 9.71 -20.50
C ARG A 152 -6.69 11.23 -20.57
N TYR A 153 -6.81 11.80 -21.76
CA TYR A 153 -6.86 13.25 -21.95
C TYR A 153 -8.16 13.87 -21.42
N ARG A 154 -9.29 13.17 -21.58
CA ARG A 154 -10.61 13.65 -21.14
C ARG A 154 -10.82 13.58 -19.63
N GLN A 155 -10.15 12.66 -18.94
CA GLN A 155 -10.29 12.47 -17.48
C GLN A 155 -9.20 13.18 -16.64
N ARG A 156 -8.53 14.19 -17.20
CA ARG A 156 -7.43 14.92 -16.55
C ARG A 156 -7.86 15.84 -15.40
N TYR A 157 -9.17 16.02 -15.19
CA TYR A 157 -9.78 16.88 -14.18
C TYR A 157 -10.36 16.07 -13.01
#